data_AF-A0A7X9IDK9-F1
#
_entry.id   AF-A0A7X9IDK9-F1
#
_cell.length_a   1.000
_cell.length_b   1.000
_cell.length_c   1.000
_cell.angle_alpha   90.00
_cell.angle_beta   90.00
_cell.angle_gamma   90.00
#
_symmetry.space_group_name_H-M   'P 1'
#
loop_
_entity.id
_entity.type
_entity.pdbx_description
1 polymer ?
#
loop_
_entity_poly.entity_id
_entity_poly.type
_entity_poly.pdbx_seq_one_letter_code
_entity_poly.pdbx_strand_id
1 'polypeptide(L)'
;MNRGRAVILSAILLAICLTPGLAAGVIPSDSTTIPPDTTRIDSLQTQPDGPPADSVREPLIDTVHTEPVEYHLPMRFLDSVTTAFARFAETYDVRQRDLYPRNAAGFLTSRPEYFVMTYHETPLRTTVQPFGLPGQQMTVFSGSLQMRPYDRVIPADGLIDFDDIATGDLEGARIIEGPIAGAMAPDGGLSLLHLQPAAIPQDRAKSEFTVERGSFSYAYTRARVSRMLSKRFGFFLSTDYRKGQSRFYGVGYDADDDSYNLKTRFLYHLAERTTGEVS
;
A
#
# COMPACT_ATOMS: atom_id res chain seq x y z
N MET A 1 -13.57 -32.78 28.56
CA MET A 1 -13.72 -32.96 27.11
C MET A 1 -13.77 -31.59 26.44
N ASN A 2 -12.66 -31.13 25.87
CA ASN A 2 -12.55 -29.86 25.16
C ASN A 2 -12.02 -30.15 23.74
N ARG A 3 -12.94 -30.33 22.78
CA ARG A 3 -12.64 -30.44 21.35
C ARG A 3 -13.53 -29.44 20.61
N GLY A 4 -13.08 -28.19 20.52
CA GLY A 4 -13.88 -27.13 19.91
C GLY A 4 -13.11 -25.90 19.43
N ARG A 5 -11.79 -26.01 19.19
CA ARG A 5 -10.98 -24.86 18.74
C ARG A 5 -10.03 -25.13 17.57
N ALA A 6 -10.04 -26.33 16.98
CA ALA A 6 -9.07 -26.69 15.94
C ALA A 6 -9.51 -26.39 14.49
N VAL A 7 -10.75 -25.96 14.24
CA VAL A 7 -11.28 -25.86 12.87
C VAL A 7 -11.02 -24.50 12.20
N ILE A 8 -10.70 -23.46 12.96
CA ILE A 8 -10.62 -22.09 12.39
C ILE A 8 -9.26 -21.77 11.75
N LEU A 9 -8.18 -22.51 12.08
CA LEU A 9 -6.86 -22.25 11.48
C LEU A 9 -6.62 -22.91 10.12
N SER A 10 -7.35 -23.96 9.75
CA SER A 10 -7.13 -24.66 8.47
C SER A 10 -7.73 -23.94 7.25
N ALA A 11 -8.68 -23.03 7.42
CA ALA A 11 -9.33 -22.34 6.30
C ALA A 11 -8.50 -21.17 5.73
N ILE A 12 -7.52 -20.66 6.47
CA ILE A 12 -6.73 -19.48 6.06
C ILE A 12 -5.54 -19.88 5.17
N LEU A 13 -5.11 -21.14 5.20
CA LEU A 13 -4.00 -21.62 4.37
C LEU A 13 -4.42 -22.09 2.95
N LEU A 14 -5.72 -22.28 2.68
CA LEU A 14 -6.17 -22.89 1.43
C LEU A 14 -6.37 -21.88 0.27
N ALA A 15 -6.20 -20.58 0.50
CA ALA A 15 -6.42 -19.54 -0.52
C ALA A 15 -5.14 -19.13 -1.30
N ILE A 16 -3.99 -19.80 -1.10
CA ILE A 16 -2.71 -19.43 -1.73
C ILE A 16 -2.29 -20.41 -2.86
N CYS A 17 -3.10 -21.41 -3.19
CA CYS A 17 -2.85 -22.29 -4.35
C CYS A 17 -3.62 -21.83 -5.60
N LEU A 18 -3.31 -20.64 -6.12
CA LEU A 18 -3.66 -20.26 -7.50
C LEU A 18 -2.41 -20.44 -8.36
N THR A 19 -2.35 -21.57 -9.05
CA THR A 19 -1.37 -21.86 -10.10
C THR A 19 -1.54 -20.86 -11.25
N PRO A 20 -0.49 -20.15 -11.70
CA PRO A 20 -0.54 -19.47 -12.98
C PRO A 20 -0.39 -20.54 -14.08
N GLY A 21 -1.52 -20.98 -14.62
CA GLY A 21 -1.55 -21.72 -15.88
C GLY A 21 -1.22 -20.76 -17.03
N LEU A 22 0.00 -20.87 -17.55
CA LEU A 22 0.42 -20.31 -18.84
C LEU A 22 -0.53 -20.81 -19.95
N ALA A 23 -1.43 -19.93 -20.38
CA ALA A 23 -2.09 -20.05 -21.67
C ALA A 23 -1.63 -18.86 -22.53
N ALA A 24 -0.57 -19.07 -23.30
CA ALA A 24 -0.13 -18.15 -24.35
C ALA A 24 -1.16 -18.20 -25.50
N GLY A 25 -2.22 -17.41 -25.39
CA GLY A 25 -3.12 -17.10 -26.50
C GLY A 25 -2.55 -15.92 -27.29
N VAL A 26 -2.18 -16.16 -28.54
CA VAL A 26 -1.86 -15.11 -29.52
C VAL A 26 -3.15 -14.31 -29.76
N ILE A 27 -3.19 -13.06 -29.30
CA ILE A 27 -4.29 -12.13 -29.57
C ILE A 27 -3.93 -11.34 -30.85
N PRO A 28 -4.75 -11.37 -31.91
CA PRO A 28 -4.57 -10.49 -33.05
C PRO A 28 -4.79 -9.03 -32.62
N SER A 29 -3.82 -8.19 -32.91
CA SER A 29 -3.84 -6.76 -32.62
C SER A 29 -4.74 -6.02 -33.61
N ASP A 30 -6.04 -5.98 -33.34
CA ASP A 30 -6.94 -5.01 -33.98
C ASP A 30 -6.99 -3.72 -33.19
N SER A 31 -6.46 -2.68 -33.82
CA SER A 31 -6.39 -1.30 -33.33
C SER A 31 -7.76 -0.63 -33.44
N THR A 32 -8.65 -0.91 -32.50
CA THR A 32 -9.83 -0.07 -32.24
C THR A 32 -9.53 0.93 -31.14
N THR A 33 -9.45 2.21 -31.50
CA THR A 33 -9.46 3.37 -30.60
C THR A 33 -10.78 3.38 -29.82
N ILE A 34 -10.73 2.93 -28.57
CA ILE A 34 -11.83 3.05 -27.61
C ILE A 34 -11.62 4.36 -26.84
N PRO A 35 -12.65 5.22 -26.71
CA PRO A 35 -12.56 6.46 -25.94
C PRO A 35 -12.29 6.18 -24.44
N PRO A 36 -11.65 7.11 -23.72
CA PRO A 36 -11.39 6.96 -22.29
C PRO A 36 -12.70 7.12 -21.51
N ASP A 37 -13.40 6.02 -21.28
CA ASP A 37 -14.59 5.98 -20.44
C ASP A 37 -14.17 5.60 -19.01
N THR A 38 -14.01 6.61 -18.15
CA THR A 38 -13.80 6.43 -16.71
C THR A 38 -15.11 6.07 -16.04
N THR A 39 -15.66 4.89 -16.34
CA THR A 39 -16.81 4.37 -15.61
C THR A 39 -16.32 3.77 -14.30
N ARG A 40 -16.36 4.58 -13.24
CA ARG A 40 -16.33 4.14 -11.86
C ARG A 40 -17.48 3.15 -11.67
N ILE A 41 -17.15 1.87 -11.50
CA ILE A 41 -18.11 0.85 -11.09
C ILE A 41 -18.37 1.10 -9.60
N ASP A 42 -19.34 1.97 -9.30
CA ASP A 42 -19.91 2.05 -7.97
C ASP A 42 -20.52 0.67 -7.66
N SER A 43 -19.93 0.02 -6.67
CA SER A 43 -20.52 -1.01 -5.80
C SER A 43 -21.76 -1.69 -6.38
N LEU A 44 -21.59 -2.82 -7.06
CA LEU A 44 -22.65 -3.76 -7.35
C LEU A 44 -23.22 -4.29 -6.02
N GLN A 45 -24.17 -3.56 -5.45
CA GLN A 45 -25.14 -4.12 -4.52
C GLN A 45 -26.10 -4.96 -5.36
N THR A 46 -25.76 -6.23 -5.53
CA THR A 46 -26.71 -7.23 -6.02
C THR A 46 -27.84 -7.32 -5.00
N GLN A 47 -28.97 -6.69 -5.30
CA GLN A 47 -30.24 -6.92 -4.62
C GLN A 47 -30.89 -8.15 -5.26
N PRO A 48 -30.96 -9.31 -4.58
CA PRO A 48 -31.65 -10.46 -5.12
C PRO A 48 -33.17 -10.24 -4.99
N ASP A 49 -33.86 -10.16 -6.13
CA ASP A 49 -35.31 -10.27 -6.20
C ASP A 49 -35.73 -11.73 -5.89
N GLY A 50 -35.77 -12.05 -4.61
CA GLY A 50 -36.31 -13.29 -4.07
C GLY A 50 -37.69 -13.06 -3.42
N PRO A 51 -38.59 -14.07 -3.43
CA PRO A 51 -39.91 -13.97 -2.82
C PRO A 51 -39.82 -13.69 -1.31
N PRO A 52 -40.87 -13.12 -0.69
CA PRO A 52 -40.84 -12.69 0.71
C PRO A 52 -40.59 -13.90 1.62
N ALA A 53 -39.36 -14.03 2.09
CA ALA A 53 -39.01 -14.98 3.13
C ALA A 53 -39.66 -14.51 4.43
N ASP A 54 -40.43 -15.42 5.05
CA ASP A 54 -40.97 -15.27 6.39
C ASP A 54 -39.91 -14.70 7.33
N SER A 55 -40.31 -13.65 8.05
CA SER A 55 -39.47 -12.83 8.91
C SER A 55 -38.82 -13.64 10.03
N VAL A 56 -37.66 -14.23 9.75
CA VAL A 56 -36.69 -14.57 10.78
C VAL A 56 -36.17 -13.24 11.31
N ARG A 57 -36.79 -12.77 12.39
CA ARG A 57 -36.29 -11.64 13.18
C ARG A 57 -34.89 -12.02 13.66
N GLU A 58 -33.87 -11.53 12.96
CA GLU A 58 -32.53 -11.51 13.53
C GLU A 58 -32.62 -10.76 14.88
N PRO A 59 -32.08 -11.31 15.97
CA PRO A 59 -32.08 -10.62 17.23
C PRO A 59 -31.33 -9.31 17.01
N LEU A 60 -32.01 -8.20 17.32
CA LEU A 60 -31.45 -6.87 17.37
C LEU A 60 -30.19 -6.95 18.22
N ILE A 61 -29.03 -6.98 17.56
CA ILE A 61 -27.75 -6.96 18.25
C ILE A 61 -27.70 -5.56 18.83
N ASP A 62 -27.96 -5.44 20.13
CA ASP A 62 -27.76 -4.20 20.87
C ASP A 62 -26.37 -3.68 20.50
N THR A 63 -26.36 -2.55 19.81
CA THR A 63 -25.16 -1.82 19.46
C THR A 63 -24.54 -1.42 20.78
N VAL A 64 -23.65 -2.25 21.31
CA VAL A 64 -22.91 -1.97 22.52
C VAL A 64 -22.15 -0.68 22.22
N HIS A 65 -22.57 0.42 22.84
CA HIS A 65 -21.81 1.64 22.93
C HIS A 65 -20.55 1.32 23.75
N THR A 66 -19.56 0.73 23.10
CA THR A 66 -18.20 0.71 23.63
C THR A 66 -17.71 2.14 23.61
N GLU A 67 -17.55 2.74 24.78
CA GLU A 67 -16.78 3.96 24.93
C GLU A 67 -15.42 3.77 24.23
N PRO A 68 -14.94 4.77 23.47
CA PRO A 68 -13.65 4.69 22.80
C PRO A 68 -12.58 4.52 23.88
N VAL A 69 -12.02 3.31 23.97
CA VAL A 69 -10.87 3.07 24.83
C VAL A 69 -9.70 3.82 24.20
N GLU A 70 -9.25 4.88 24.86
CA GLU A 70 -8.10 5.67 24.43
C GLU A 70 -6.83 4.87 24.71
N TYR A 71 -6.24 4.30 23.66
CA TYR A 71 -5.01 3.52 23.76
C TYR A 71 -3.80 4.44 23.62
N HIS A 72 -3.06 4.69 24.71
CA HIS A 72 -1.73 5.30 24.64
C HIS A 72 -0.70 4.22 24.29
N LEU A 73 -0.44 4.02 23.00
CA LEU A 73 0.70 3.19 22.58
C LEU A 73 1.99 3.88 23.03
N PRO A 74 2.98 3.16 23.60
CA PRO A 74 4.29 3.72 23.85
C PRO A 74 4.87 4.17 22.51
N MET A 75 4.86 5.48 22.26
CA MET A 75 5.34 6.04 21.01
C MET A 75 6.81 5.67 20.86
N ARG A 76 7.16 4.97 19.78
CA ARG A 76 8.57 4.81 19.41
C ARG A 76 9.14 6.19 19.11
N PHE A 77 10.44 6.39 19.31
CA PHE A 77 11.09 7.68 19.04
C PHE A 77 10.77 8.20 17.63
N LEU A 78 10.75 7.33 16.62
CA LEU A 78 10.38 7.72 15.27
C LEU A 78 8.92 8.17 15.19
N ASP A 79 8.00 7.53 15.91
CA ASP A 79 6.57 7.92 15.93
C ASP A 79 6.37 9.25 16.67
N SER A 80 7.11 9.51 17.76
CA SER A 80 7.02 10.78 18.49
C SER A 80 7.62 11.93 17.69
N VAL A 81 8.76 11.71 17.05
CA VAL A 81 9.43 12.69 16.19
C VAL A 81 8.60 12.92 14.93
N THR A 82 8.18 11.88 14.22
CA THR A 82 7.29 12.05 13.06
C THR A 82 5.98 12.72 13.45
N THR A 83 5.41 12.48 14.64
CA THR A 83 4.22 13.20 15.10
C THR A 83 4.51 14.67 15.42
N ALA A 84 5.64 14.96 16.09
CA ALA A 84 6.04 16.33 16.43
C ALA A 84 6.36 17.16 15.18
N PHE A 85 6.97 16.54 14.18
CA PHE A 85 7.32 17.18 12.91
C PHE A 85 6.25 17.02 11.83
N ALA A 86 5.25 16.15 12.02
CA ALA A 86 4.13 15.98 11.08
C ALA A 86 3.37 17.28 10.85
N ARG A 87 3.33 18.17 11.84
CA ARG A 87 2.71 19.50 11.69
C ARG A 87 3.42 20.40 10.67
N PHE A 88 4.70 20.13 10.41
CA PHE A 88 5.51 20.82 9.42
C PHE A 88 5.71 20.00 8.14
N ALA A 89 5.41 18.71 8.19
CA ALA A 89 5.48 17.82 7.05
C ALA A 89 4.27 18.07 6.13
N GLU A 90 4.52 18.18 4.84
CA GLU A 90 3.45 18.14 3.86
C GLU A 90 2.83 16.74 3.87
N THR A 91 1.51 16.66 4.05
CA THR A 91 0.78 15.39 4.11
C THR A 91 0.00 15.18 2.82
N TYR A 92 0.18 14.01 2.22
CA TYR A 92 -0.49 13.56 1.03
C TYR A 92 -1.49 12.48 1.41
N ASP A 93 -2.77 12.71 1.16
CA ASP A 93 -3.82 11.69 1.27
C ASP A 93 -4.06 11.08 -0.11
N VAL A 94 -3.87 9.77 -0.22
CA VAL A 94 -4.07 9.01 -1.46
C VAL A 94 -5.51 9.16 -1.98
N ARG A 95 -6.49 9.39 -1.09
CA ARG A 95 -7.90 9.51 -1.46
C ARG A 95 -8.27 10.87 -2.03
N GLN A 96 -7.52 11.93 -1.73
CA GLN A 96 -7.93 13.29 -2.09
C GLN A 96 -7.58 13.68 -3.53
N ARG A 97 -6.61 13.00 -4.15
CA ARG A 97 -6.07 13.45 -5.45
C ARG A 97 -6.60 12.68 -6.66
N ASP A 98 -7.52 11.72 -6.49
CA ASP A 98 -7.96 10.80 -7.56
C ASP A 98 -6.80 10.14 -8.34
N LEU A 99 -5.59 10.21 -7.78
CA LEU A 99 -4.34 9.78 -8.36
C LEU A 99 -3.79 8.76 -7.38
N TYR A 100 -4.12 7.49 -7.61
CA TYR A 100 -3.46 6.41 -6.89
C TYR A 100 -2.00 6.40 -7.37
N PRO A 101 -1.03 6.64 -6.47
CA PRO A 101 0.36 6.67 -6.86
C PRO A 101 0.75 5.25 -7.28
N ARG A 102 1.05 5.12 -8.57
CA ARG A 102 1.43 3.87 -9.26
C ARG A 102 2.65 3.19 -8.63
N ASN A 103 3.50 4.00 -8.02
CA ASN A 103 4.66 3.64 -7.23
C ASN A 103 4.86 4.72 -6.16
N ALA A 104 5.78 4.52 -5.21
CA ALA A 104 5.98 5.50 -4.15
C ALA A 104 6.51 6.87 -4.67
N ALA A 105 7.10 6.91 -5.87
CA ALA A 105 7.54 8.18 -6.47
C ALA A 105 6.38 9.06 -6.91
N GLY A 106 5.18 8.51 -7.14
CA GLY A 106 3.97 9.26 -7.48
C GLY A 106 3.57 10.30 -6.43
N PHE A 107 4.00 10.15 -5.16
CA PHE A 107 3.82 11.17 -4.12
C PHE A 107 4.67 12.43 -4.35
N LEU A 108 5.70 12.32 -5.20
CA LEU A 108 6.72 13.36 -5.42
C LEU A 108 6.61 14.00 -6.81
N THR A 109 5.87 13.41 -7.74
CA THR A 109 5.81 13.88 -9.14
C THR A 109 5.22 15.28 -9.30
N SER A 110 4.38 15.74 -8.37
CA SER A 110 3.81 17.09 -8.40
C SER A 110 4.73 18.15 -7.80
N ARG A 111 5.91 17.77 -7.31
CA ARG A 111 6.78 18.64 -6.54
C ARG A 111 8.01 19.02 -7.36
N PRO A 112 8.24 20.32 -7.64
CA PRO A 112 9.35 20.76 -8.47
C PRO A 112 10.70 20.55 -7.80
N GLU A 113 10.74 20.36 -6.49
CA GLU A 113 11.98 20.06 -5.76
C GLU A 113 12.48 18.63 -6.02
N TYR A 114 11.64 17.75 -6.56
CA TYR A 114 11.94 16.33 -6.72
C TYR A 114 12.03 15.95 -8.20
N PHE A 115 13.20 15.47 -8.60
CA PHE A 115 13.40 14.95 -9.95
C PHE A 115 13.04 13.45 -9.94
N VAL A 116 11.83 13.15 -10.37
CA VAL A 116 11.35 11.78 -10.54
C VAL A 116 11.73 11.28 -11.93
N MET A 117 12.58 10.27 -12.00
CA MET A 117 12.99 9.62 -13.25
C MET A 117 12.31 8.26 -13.34
N THR A 118 11.28 8.12 -14.17
CA THR A 118 10.48 6.89 -14.28
C THR A 118 11.08 5.82 -15.20
N TYR A 119 12.15 6.14 -15.92
CA TYR A 119 12.78 5.26 -16.91
C TYR A 119 14.31 5.39 -16.83
N HIS A 120 14.92 4.81 -15.80
CA HIS A 120 16.37 4.64 -15.75
C HIS A 120 16.72 3.30 -16.40
N GLU A 121 17.38 3.23 -17.54
CA GLU A 121 17.44 2.00 -18.37
C GLU A 121 18.25 0.82 -17.79
N THR A 122 19.07 1.02 -16.75
CA THR A 122 19.97 -0.04 -16.26
C THR A 122 20.15 -0.02 -14.74
N PRO A 123 19.44 -0.88 -14.00
CA PRO A 123 18.22 -1.62 -14.39
C PRO A 123 17.03 -0.68 -14.58
N LEU A 124 16.00 -1.10 -15.32
CA LEU A 124 14.74 -0.37 -15.47
C LEU A 124 14.10 -0.13 -14.10
N ARG A 125 13.96 1.14 -13.73
CA ARG A 125 13.36 1.56 -12.45
C ARG A 125 12.93 3.01 -12.43
N THR A 126 12.09 3.32 -11.47
CA THR A 126 11.79 4.69 -11.06
C THR A 126 12.70 5.13 -9.92
N THR A 127 13.48 6.19 -10.12
CA THR A 127 14.31 6.81 -9.07
C THR A 127 13.85 8.23 -8.76
N VAL A 128 14.22 8.73 -7.59
CA VAL A 128 13.94 10.12 -7.20
C VAL A 128 15.19 10.78 -6.65
N GLN A 129 15.50 11.97 -7.16
CA GLN A 129 16.59 12.82 -6.69
C GLN A 129 16.00 14.11 -6.07
N PRO A 130 16.09 14.29 -4.75
CA PRO A 130 15.70 15.55 -4.12
C PRO A 130 16.70 16.65 -4.50
N PHE A 131 16.18 17.81 -4.91
CA PHE A 131 16.93 19.00 -5.33
C PHE A 131 17.93 18.75 -6.47
N GLY A 132 17.75 17.68 -7.23
CA GLY A 132 18.66 17.27 -8.31
C GLY A 132 20.03 16.81 -7.80
N LEU A 133 20.16 16.54 -6.51
CA LEU A 133 21.41 16.11 -5.92
C LEU A 133 21.65 14.61 -6.20
N PRO A 134 22.89 14.23 -6.54
CA PRO A 134 23.22 12.84 -6.83
C PRO A 134 23.29 12.00 -5.56
N GLY A 135 23.18 10.68 -5.73
CA GLY A 135 23.29 9.70 -4.65
C GLY A 135 22.01 9.56 -3.83
N GLN A 136 22.08 8.75 -2.77
CA GLN A 136 20.95 8.44 -1.89
C GLN A 136 20.63 9.60 -0.93
N GLN A 137 20.12 10.71 -1.48
CA GLN A 137 19.75 11.90 -0.69
C GLN A 137 18.35 11.79 -0.08
N MET A 138 17.63 10.71 -0.38
CA MET A 138 16.29 10.46 0.14
C MET A 138 16.26 9.18 0.96
N THR A 139 15.75 9.30 2.18
CA THR A 139 15.38 8.14 3.00
C THR A 139 13.89 7.90 2.88
N VAL A 140 13.48 6.65 2.68
CA VAL A 140 12.07 6.28 2.62
C VAL A 140 11.74 5.37 3.80
N PHE A 141 10.63 5.64 4.49
CA PHE A 141 10.09 4.78 5.54
C PHE A 141 8.69 4.31 5.16
N SER A 142 8.39 3.02 5.33
CA SER A 142 7.04 2.47 5.30
C SER A 142 6.62 2.11 6.72
N GLY A 143 5.82 2.98 7.34
CA GLY A 143 5.55 2.88 8.78
C GLY A 143 6.85 3.09 9.58
N SER A 144 7.29 2.08 10.33
CA SER A 144 8.54 2.13 11.09
C SER A 144 9.73 1.45 10.39
N LEU A 145 9.54 0.92 9.18
CA LEU A 145 10.57 0.22 8.44
C LEU A 145 11.27 1.20 7.49
N GLN A 146 12.58 1.39 7.66
CA GLN A 146 13.38 2.08 6.64
C GLN A 146 13.45 1.19 5.40
N MET A 147 12.98 1.71 4.27
CA MET A 147 13.15 1.08 2.99
C MET A 147 14.58 1.33 2.52
N ARG A 148 15.27 0.26 2.17
CA ARG A 148 16.57 0.30 1.50
C ARG A 148 16.39 -0.30 0.12
N PRO A 149 17.31 -0.06 -0.83
CA PRO A 149 17.34 -0.82 -2.07
C PRO A 149 17.39 -2.32 -1.71
N TYR A 150 16.32 -3.07 -1.95
CA TYR A 150 16.24 -4.50 -1.64
C TYR A 150 16.74 -5.34 -2.83
N ASP A 151 17.40 -6.47 -2.52
CA ASP A 151 17.63 -7.67 -3.35
C ASP A 151 18.17 -7.57 -4.79
N ARG A 152 18.60 -6.39 -5.24
CA ARG A 152 19.34 -6.22 -6.50
C ARG A 152 20.74 -5.70 -6.22
N VAL A 153 21.69 -5.99 -7.12
CA VAL A 153 23.03 -5.38 -7.11
C VAL A 153 22.84 -3.88 -6.97
N ILE A 154 23.30 -3.29 -5.84
CA ILE A 154 23.17 -1.86 -5.57
C ILE A 154 23.68 -1.13 -6.81
N PRO A 155 22.80 -0.42 -7.54
CA PRO A 155 23.25 0.27 -8.73
C PRO A 155 24.28 1.31 -8.33
N ALA A 156 25.22 1.61 -9.22
CA ALA A 156 26.36 2.47 -8.89
C ALA A 156 25.96 3.88 -8.42
N ASP A 157 24.74 4.32 -8.70
CA ASP A 157 24.20 5.60 -8.26
C ASP A 157 23.62 5.60 -6.84
N GLY A 158 23.48 4.44 -6.19
CA GLY A 158 22.95 4.29 -4.84
C GLY A 158 21.47 4.71 -4.68
N LEU A 159 20.74 4.93 -5.77
CA LEU A 159 19.36 5.40 -5.71
C LEU A 159 18.39 4.26 -5.34
N ILE A 160 17.36 4.61 -4.58
CA ILE A 160 16.24 3.71 -4.27
C ILE A 160 15.40 3.49 -5.53
N ASP A 161 15.06 2.24 -5.79
CA ASP A 161 14.03 1.86 -6.77
C ASP A 161 12.65 2.03 -6.12
N PHE A 162 11.90 3.04 -6.58
CA PHE A 162 10.57 3.33 -6.05
C PHE A 162 9.49 2.39 -6.58
N ASP A 163 9.78 1.59 -7.61
CA ASP A 163 8.85 0.60 -8.15
C ASP A 163 8.75 -0.64 -7.27
N ASP A 164 9.82 -0.97 -6.55
CA ASP A 164 9.87 -2.05 -5.56
C ASP A 164 9.17 -1.67 -4.23
N ILE A 165 8.73 -0.41 -4.08
CA ILE A 165 8.02 0.05 -2.90
C ILE A 165 6.52 -0.11 -3.10
N ALA A 166 5.98 -1.19 -2.52
CA ALA A 166 4.54 -1.49 -2.55
C ALA A 166 3.70 -0.33 -2.00
N THR A 167 2.76 0.16 -2.81
CA THR A 167 1.83 1.25 -2.44
C THR A 167 0.42 0.76 -2.11
N GLY A 168 0.12 -0.53 -2.32
CA GLY A 168 -1.23 -1.08 -2.16
C GLY A 168 -1.83 -0.95 -0.75
N ASP A 169 -0.99 -0.88 0.28
CA ASP A 169 -1.42 -0.71 1.67
C ASP A 169 -1.37 0.72 2.18
N LEU A 170 -1.01 1.69 1.35
CA LEU A 170 -0.84 3.07 1.79
C LEU A 170 -2.17 3.82 1.83
N GLU A 171 -2.28 4.71 2.81
CA GLU A 171 -3.34 5.72 2.91
C GLU A 171 -2.80 7.12 2.59
N GLY A 172 -1.50 7.33 2.79
CA GLY A 172 -0.87 8.61 2.53
C GLY A 172 0.64 8.54 2.54
N ALA A 173 1.25 9.71 2.39
CA ALA A 173 2.67 9.92 2.59
C ALA A 173 2.91 11.28 3.25
N ARG A 174 3.99 11.39 4.01
CA ARG A 174 4.49 12.65 4.54
C ARG A 174 5.89 12.90 4.01
N ILE A 175 6.17 14.15 3.68
CA ILE A 175 7.48 14.56 3.19
C ILE A 175 8.09 15.52 4.19
N ILE A 176 9.31 15.22 4.61
CA ILE A 176 10.11 16.03 5.52
C ILE A 176 11.42 16.35 4.80
N GLU A 177 11.81 17.62 4.80
CA GLU A 177 12.97 18.11 4.06
C GLU A 177 13.96 18.86 4.96
N GLY A 178 15.17 19.01 4.43
CA GLY A 178 16.21 19.84 5.02
C GLY A 178 16.94 19.15 6.19
N PRO A 179 17.57 19.94 7.09
CA PRO A 179 18.40 19.40 8.16
C PRO A 179 17.64 18.46 9.11
N ILE A 180 16.33 18.66 9.28
CA ILE A 180 15.48 17.79 10.10
C ILE A 180 15.41 16.40 9.48
N ALA A 181 15.25 16.31 8.16
CA ALA A 181 15.28 15.03 7.46
C ALA A 181 16.64 14.34 7.68
N GLY A 182 17.75 15.07 7.56
CA GLY A 182 19.09 14.55 7.80
C GLY A 182 19.32 14.03 9.23
N ALA A 183 18.71 14.68 10.23
CA ALA A 183 18.77 14.22 11.61
C ALA A 183 17.94 12.95 11.87
N MET A 184 16.93 12.67 11.05
CA MET A 184 16.04 11.51 11.16
C MET A 184 16.46 10.36 10.24
N ALA A 185 17.16 10.66 9.15
CA ALA A 185 17.68 9.72 8.18
C ALA A 185 18.96 9.06 8.71
N PRO A 186 18.99 7.73 8.88
CA PRO A 186 20.20 7.01 9.29
C PRO A 186 21.39 7.27 8.37
N ASP A 187 21.11 7.53 7.09
CA ASP A 187 22.11 7.72 6.04
C ASP A 187 22.40 9.22 5.77
N GLY A 188 21.83 10.13 6.58
CA GLY A 188 22.07 11.57 6.48
C GLY A 188 21.42 12.28 5.28
N GLY A 189 20.45 11.63 4.63
CA GLY A 189 19.74 12.19 3.46
C GLY A 189 19.01 13.50 3.77
N LEU A 190 18.98 14.40 2.79
CA LEU A 190 18.35 15.73 2.89
C LEU A 190 16.82 15.71 2.78
N SER A 191 16.26 14.57 2.41
CA SER A 191 14.82 14.38 2.29
C SER A 191 14.39 13.05 2.90
N LEU A 192 13.19 13.04 3.46
CA LEU A 192 12.58 11.92 4.13
C LEU A 192 11.14 11.75 3.62
N LEU A 193 10.86 10.63 2.97
CA LEU A 193 9.51 10.22 2.57
C LEU A 193 8.98 9.18 3.56
N HIS A 194 7.97 9.56 4.35
CA HIS A 194 7.32 8.68 5.30
C HIS A 194 5.97 8.20 4.75
N LEU A 195 5.96 6.99 4.21
CA LEU A 195 4.76 6.32 3.71
C LEU A 195 3.90 5.83 4.87
N GLN A 196 2.62 6.18 4.82
CA GLN A 196 1.65 5.91 5.88
C GLN A 196 0.78 4.72 5.49
N PRO A 197 0.93 3.57 6.16
CA PRO A 197 0.05 2.43 5.96
C PRO A 197 -1.37 2.76 6.39
N ALA A 198 -2.35 2.23 5.66
CA ALA A 198 -3.76 2.37 5.97
C ALA A 198 -4.10 1.78 7.33
N ALA A 199 -4.98 2.45 8.07
CA ALA A 199 -5.51 1.89 9.31
C ALA A 199 -6.32 0.60 9.05
N ILE A 200 -6.24 -0.36 9.99
CA ILE A 200 -7.13 -1.53 9.95
C ILE A 200 -8.47 -1.11 10.57
N PRO A 201 -9.59 -1.20 9.83
CA PRO A 201 -10.90 -0.84 10.34
C PRO A 201 -11.27 -1.72 11.54
N GLN A 202 -11.83 -1.09 12.58
CA GLN A 202 -12.21 -1.78 13.83
C GLN A 202 -13.59 -2.42 13.78
N ASP A 203 -14.49 -1.85 12.98
CA ASP A 203 -15.92 -2.15 12.95
C ASP A 203 -16.26 -3.28 11.97
N ARG A 204 -15.62 -3.29 10.79
CA ARG A 204 -15.94 -4.24 9.72
C ARG A 204 -14.72 -4.63 8.90
N ALA A 205 -14.84 -5.78 8.24
CA ALA A 205 -13.90 -6.14 7.19
C ALA A 205 -14.03 -5.13 6.03
N LYS A 206 -12.89 -4.65 5.52
CA LYS A 206 -12.84 -3.82 4.32
C LYS A 206 -12.04 -4.55 3.26
N SER A 207 -12.69 -4.82 2.13
CA SER A 207 -12.04 -5.24 0.90
C SER A 207 -12.09 -4.09 -0.11
N GLU A 208 -11.04 -3.97 -0.90
CA GLU A 208 -10.98 -3.02 -2.01
C GLU A 208 -10.23 -3.68 -3.15
N PHE A 209 -10.80 -3.56 -4.35
CA PHE A 209 -10.20 -4.00 -5.59
C PHE A 209 -10.17 -2.81 -6.52
N THR A 210 -8.98 -2.49 -7.04
CA THR A 210 -8.79 -1.36 -7.95
C THR A 210 -8.10 -1.88 -9.18
N VAL A 211 -8.65 -1.55 -10.34
CA VAL A 211 -8.03 -1.79 -11.64
C VAL A 211 -7.91 -0.43 -12.30
N GLU A 212 -6.69 -0.08 -12.66
CA GLU A 212 -6.38 1.13 -13.38
C GLU A 212 -5.71 0.74 -14.69
N ARG A 213 -6.18 1.34 -15.78
CA ARG A 213 -5.52 1.28 -17.08
C ARG A 213 -4.97 2.66 -17.38
N GLY A 214 -3.66 2.75 -17.48
CA GLY A 214 -2.99 3.98 -17.88
C GLY A 214 -2.89 4.08 -19.41
N SER A 215 -2.42 5.23 -19.86
CA SER A 215 -1.90 5.39 -21.23
C SER A 215 -0.69 4.47 -21.46
N PHE A 216 -0.35 4.20 -22.74
CA PHE A 216 0.84 3.44 -23.15
C PHE A 216 0.89 1.99 -22.66
N SER A 217 -0.23 1.25 -22.80
CA SER A 217 -0.32 -0.17 -22.42
C SER A 217 -0.01 -0.45 -20.94
N TYR A 218 -0.13 0.55 -20.08
CA TYR A 218 0.02 0.38 -18.65
C TYR A 218 -1.25 -0.21 -18.02
N ALA A 219 -1.11 -1.23 -17.19
CA ALA A 219 -2.16 -1.79 -16.37
C ALA A 219 -1.67 -1.95 -14.93
N TYR A 220 -2.52 -1.58 -13.97
CA TYR A 220 -2.27 -1.75 -12.55
C TYR A 220 -3.49 -2.35 -11.89
N THR A 221 -3.33 -3.50 -11.27
CA THR A 221 -4.40 -4.19 -10.54
C THR A 221 -3.96 -4.38 -9.12
N ARG A 222 -4.81 -4.03 -8.17
CA ARG A 222 -4.55 -4.27 -6.75
C ARG A 222 -5.78 -4.78 -6.05
N ALA A 223 -5.54 -5.65 -5.09
CA ALA A 223 -6.54 -6.13 -4.17
C ALA A 223 -6.02 -5.95 -2.75
N ARG A 224 -6.86 -5.45 -1.86
CA ARG A 224 -6.57 -5.43 -0.44
C ARG A 224 -7.76 -5.87 0.38
N VAL A 225 -7.47 -6.56 1.48
CA VAL A 225 -8.44 -6.97 2.48
C VAL A 225 -7.86 -6.71 3.86
N SER A 226 -8.68 -6.15 4.73
CA SER A 226 -8.30 -5.86 6.11
C SER A 226 -9.47 -6.14 7.04
N ARG A 227 -9.17 -6.66 8.23
CA ARG A 227 -10.18 -6.97 9.23
C ARG A 227 -9.56 -7.05 10.62
N MET A 228 -10.21 -6.42 11.60
CA MET A 228 -10.04 -6.78 13.00
C MET A 228 -10.80 -8.08 13.30
N LEU A 229 -10.07 -9.10 13.75
CA LEU A 229 -10.61 -10.38 14.19
C LEU A 229 -10.97 -10.37 15.69
N SER A 230 -10.35 -9.47 16.45
CA SER A 230 -10.68 -9.18 17.84
C SER A 230 -10.25 -7.76 18.19
N LYS A 231 -10.56 -7.27 19.40
CA LYS A 231 -10.05 -5.98 19.92
C LYS A 231 -8.52 -5.85 19.90
N ARG A 232 -7.79 -6.97 19.76
CA ARG A 232 -6.32 -7.00 19.86
C ARG A 232 -5.63 -7.54 18.62
N PHE A 233 -6.37 -8.15 17.70
CA PHE A 233 -5.77 -8.82 16.56
C PHE A 233 -6.52 -8.44 15.29
N GLY A 234 -5.78 -7.90 14.34
CA GLY A 234 -6.24 -7.62 13.00
C GLY A 234 -5.20 -8.01 11.98
N PHE A 235 -5.65 -8.19 10.76
CA PHE A 235 -4.77 -8.43 9.63
C PHE A 235 -5.09 -7.46 8.50
N PHE A 236 -4.07 -7.22 7.70
CA PHE A 236 -4.11 -6.51 6.45
C PHE A 236 -3.33 -7.34 5.43
N LEU A 237 -3.93 -7.57 4.28
CA LEU A 237 -3.33 -8.24 3.14
C LEU A 237 -3.54 -7.36 1.92
N SER A 238 -2.48 -7.04 1.19
CA SER A 238 -2.58 -6.48 -0.15
C SER A 238 -1.71 -7.24 -1.12
N THR A 239 -2.20 -7.34 -2.34
CA THR A 239 -1.44 -7.76 -3.51
C THR A 239 -1.64 -6.71 -4.59
N ASP A 240 -0.58 -6.37 -5.27
CA ASP A 240 -0.63 -5.49 -6.42
C ASP A 240 0.25 -6.03 -7.55
N TYR A 241 -0.29 -5.89 -8.76
CA TYR A 241 0.34 -6.28 -10.00
C TYR A 241 0.35 -5.09 -10.92
N ARG A 242 1.52 -4.82 -11.47
CA ARG A 242 1.76 -3.77 -12.44
C ARG A 242 2.34 -4.38 -13.69
N LYS A 243 1.82 -3.94 -14.83
CA LYS A 243 2.35 -4.22 -16.15
C LYS A 243 2.53 -2.89 -16.87
N GLY A 244 3.76 -2.52 -17.14
CA GLY A 244 4.12 -1.42 -18.01
C GLY A 244 4.75 -1.97 -19.28
N GLN A 245 4.26 -1.57 -20.45
CA GLN A 245 5.05 -1.76 -21.68
C GLN A 245 5.68 -0.41 -22.03
N SER A 246 7.01 -0.35 -22.02
CA SER A 246 7.70 0.82 -22.56
C SER A 246 7.56 0.82 -24.08
N ARG A 247 6.58 1.56 -24.62
CA ARG A 247 6.56 1.94 -26.04
C ARG A 247 7.14 3.32 -26.30
N PHE A 248 7.71 3.95 -25.28
CA PHE A 248 8.25 5.29 -25.43
C PHE A 248 9.56 5.26 -26.23
N TYR A 249 9.62 6.14 -27.22
CA TYR A 249 10.77 6.46 -28.09
C TYR A 249 11.05 5.67 -29.37
N GLY A 250 10.18 4.77 -29.86
CA GLY A 250 10.33 4.25 -31.24
C GLY A 250 11.66 3.53 -31.54
N VAL A 251 12.49 3.31 -30.51
CA VAL A 251 13.67 2.46 -30.53
C VAL A 251 13.16 1.13 -29.98
N GLY A 252 13.02 0.14 -30.84
CA GLY A 252 12.26 -1.11 -30.62
C GLY A 252 12.78 -2.05 -29.53
N TYR A 253 12.92 -1.57 -28.31
CA TYR A 253 13.11 -2.39 -27.13
C TYR A 253 11.77 -2.55 -26.44
N ASP A 254 11.12 -3.70 -26.66
CA ASP A 254 9.99 -4.17 -25.86
C ASP A 254 10.52 -4.54 -24.46
N ALA A 255 10.83 -3.53 -23.65
CA ALA A 255 11.08 -3.72 -22.23
C ALA A 255 9.72 -3.79 -21.52
N ASP A 256 9.27 -5.01 -21.25
CA ASP A 256 8.17 -5.27 -20.33
C ASP A 256 8.65 -5.00 -18.90
N ASP A 257 8.00 -4.07 -18.22
CA ASP A 257 8.16 -3.77 -16.79
C ASP A 257 6.98 -4.36 -16.04
N ASP A 258 7.08 -5.65 -15.74
CA ASP A 258 6.10 -6.37 -14.93
C ASP A 258 6.60 -6.42 -13.48
N SER A 259 5.86 -5.82 -12.55
CA SER A 259 6.15 -5.87 -11.13
C SER A 259 5.00 -6.47 -10.32
N TYR A 260 5.34 -7.29 -9.34
CA TYR A 260 4.40 -7.97 -8.46
C TYR A 260 4.80 -7.66 -7.02
N ASN A 261 3.88 -7.11 -6.24
CA ASN A 261 4.09 -6.86 -4.83
C ASN A 261 3.05 -7.62 -4.03
N LEU A 262 3.52 -8.36 -3.02
CA LEU A 262 2.68 -8.99 -2.02
C LEU A 262 3.06 -8.45 -0.65
N LYS A 263 2.10 -7.86 0.06
CA LYS A 263 2.33 -7.29 1.39
C LYS A 263 1.32 -7.81 2.39
N THR A 264 1.84 -8.35 3.48
CA THR A 264 1.05 -8.84 4.61
C THR A 264 1.45 -8.09 5.86
N ARG A 265 0.46 -7.60 6.61
CA ARG A 265 0.69 -6.97 7.90
C ARG A 265 -0.28 -7.53 8.94
N PHE A 266 0.27 -7.89 10.08
CA PHE A 266 -0.49 -8.32 11.25
C PHE A 266 -0.39 -7.24 12.30
N LEU A 267 -1.53 -6.84 12.86
CA LEU A 267 -1.59 -5.93 13.98
C LEU A 267 -1.93 -6.73 15.23
N TYR A 268 -1.03 -6.66 16.21
CA TYR A 268 -1.22 -7.28 17.52
C TYR A 268 -1.08 -6.20 18.60
N HIS A 269 -2.17 -5.88 19.29
CA HIS A 269 -2.10 -5.04 20.48
C HIS A 269 -1.59 -5.89 21.63
N LEU A 270 -0.36 -5.62 22.05
CA LEU A 270 0.13 -6.08 23.35
C LEU A 270 -0.75 -5.39 24.40
N ALA A 271 -1.57 -6.17 25.10
CA ALA A 271 -2.27 -5.65 26.26
C ALA A 271 -1.20 -5.10 27.21
N GLU A 272 -1.37 -3.87 27.69
CA GLU A 272 -0.65 -3.44 28.87
C GLU A 272 -0.92 -4.50 29.93
N ARG A 273 0.16 -5.15 30.35
CA ARG A 273 0.15 -6.00 31.53
C ARG A 273 -0.23 -5.03 32.62
N THR A 274 -1.49 -5.05 33.06
CA THR A 274 -1.92 -4.37 34.27
C THR A 274 -0.90 -4.79 35.32
N THR A 275 -0.02 -3.87 35.67
CA THR A 275 0.87 -4.01 36.81
C THR A 275 -0.09 -4.10 37.96
N GLY A 276 -0.47 -5.33 38.32
CA GLY A 276 -1.14 -5.59 39.58
C GLY A 276 -0.24 -4.98 40.63
N GLU A 277 -0.76 -3.96 41.30
CA GLU A 277 -0.23 -3.54 42.59
C GLU A 277 -0.15 -4.81 43.44
N VAL A 278 1.08 -5.26 43.68
CA VAL A 278 1.35 -6.21 44.75
C VAL A 278 1.19 -5.38 46.02
N SER A 279 -0.03 -5.35 46.57
CA SER A 279 -0.30 -4.91 47.93
C SER A 279 0.08 -6.02 48.91
#